data_AF-A0A5C8QG18-F1
#
_entry.id   AF-A0A5C8QG18-F1
#
_cell.length_a   1.000
_cell.length_b   1.000
_cell.length_c   1.000
_cell.angle_alpha   90.00
_cell.angle_beta   90.00
_cell.angle_gamma   90.00
#
_symmetry.space_group_name_H-M   'P 1'
#
loop_
_entity.id
_entity.type
_entity.pdbx_description
1 polymer ?
#
loop_
_entity_poly.entity_id
_entity_poly.type
_entity_poly.pdbx_seq_one_letter_code
_entity_poly.pdbx_strand_id
1 'polypeptide(L)'
;MDETPEPRWMIVANVVRWRRYGDGGQDLRPGTKAYRGGARVFVIDTYPGMGHEDVTTVGQARNTGHWITIDMPSRHLHTCRARLVHSPAVLRRARKAGAPTHTRECARERAAGLERLAALYRRETWAGVPHPGGCLCHECLTGAEP
;
A
#
# COMPACT_ATOMS: atom_id res chain seq x y z
N MET A 1 23.92 21.74 7.56
CA MET A 1 24.37 20.34 7.44
C MET A 1 23.16 19.50 7.13
N ASP A 2 23.14 18.81 5.98
CA ASP A 2 22.04 17.92 5.64
C ASP A 2 22.22 16.60 6.42
N GLU A 3 21.69 16.55 7.63
CA GLU A 3 21.74 15.35 8.46
C GLU A 3 21.05 14.21 7.71
N THR A 4 21.82 13.15 7.42
CA THR A 4 21.28 11.93 6.82
C THR A 4 20.36 11.29 7.87
N PRO A 5 19.05 11.18 7.61
CA PRO A 5 18.14 10.64 8.60
C PRO A 5 18.48 9.19 8.93
N GLU A 6 18.40 8.83 10.21
CA GLU A 6 18.67 7.49 10.68
C GLU A 6 17.74 6.44 10.02
N PRO A 7 18.26 5.25 9.68
CA PRO A 7 17.43 4.17 9.15
C PRO A 7 16.32 3.76 10.12
N ARG A 8 15.12 3.49 9.58
CA ARG A 8 13.94 3.12 10.39
C ARG A 8 13.31 1.84 9.89
N TRP A 9 12.81 1.00 10.81
CA TRP A 9 11.95 -0.11 10.43
C TRP A 9 10.58 0.42 10.03
N MET A 10 10.12 0.03 8.84
CA MET A 10 8.88 0.48 8.25
C MET A 10 8.19 -0.67 7.51
N ILE A 11 6.91 -0.51 7.25
CA ILE A 11 6.16 -1.42 6.37
C ILE A 11 6.45 -0.99 4.93
N VAL A 12 6.94 -1.93 4.12
CA VAL A 12 7.11 -1.80 2.68
C VAL A 12 6.07 -2.68 2.01
N ALA A 13 5.37 -2.14 1.03
CA ALA A 13 4.34 -2.85 0.28
C ALA A 13 4.48 -2.59 -1.21
N ASN A 14 3.75 -3.37 -2.00
CA ASN A 14 3.62 -3.19 -3.44
C ASN A 14 2.18 -2.78 -3.76
N VAL A 15 2.02 -1.84 -4.70
CA VAL A 15 0.72 -1.49 -5.24
C VAL A 15 0.26 -2.62 -6.15
N VAL A 16 -1.00 -3.05 -6.04
CA VAL A 16 -1.57 -4.11 -6.91
C VAL A 16 -1.35 -3.80 -8.39
N ARG A 17 -1.00 -4.82 -9.17
CA ARG A 17 -0.71 -4.64 -10.60
C ARG A 17 -1.94 -4.10 -11.35
N TRP A 18 -3.10 -4.64 -10.99
CA TRP A 18 -4.41 -4.33 -11.54
C TRP A 18 -5.45 -4.40 -10.42
N ARG A 19 -6.50 -3.59 -10.54
CA ARG A 19 -7.63 -3.56 -9.62
C ARG A 19 -8.93 -3.43 -10.39
N ARG A 20 -10.00 -3.95 -9.79
CA ARG A 20 -11.38 -3.63 -10.18
C ARG A 20 -11.66 -2.15 -9.90
N TYR A 21 -12.46 -1.53 -10.75
CA TYR A 21 -12.75 -0.10 -10.76
C TYR A 21 -14.15 0.18 -11.31
N GLY A 22 -14.65 1.39 -11.04
CA GLY A 22 -15.96 1.83 -11.49
C GLY A 22 -17.12 1.21 -10.71
N ASP A 23 -18.32 1.64 -11.06
CA ASP A 23 -19.54 1.14 -10.44
C ASP A 23 -19.72 -0.34 -10.78
N GLY A 24 -19.91 -1.17 -9.74
CA GLY A 24 -19.97 -2.62 -9.90
C GLY A 24 -18.63 -3.27 -10.27
N GLY A 25 -17.50 -2.57 -10.19
CA GLY A 25 -16.17 -3.19 -10.28
C GLY A 25 -15.93 -4.01 -11.56
N GLN A 26 -16.61 -3.69 -12.66
CA GLN A 26 -16.50 -4.42 -13.92
C GLN A 26 -15.32 -3.95 -14.76
N ASP A 27 -14.82 -2.73 -14.52
CA ASP A 27 -13.62 -2.23 -15.19
C ASP A 27 -12.35 -2.66 -14.47
N LEU A 28 -11.27 -2.82 -15.23
CA LEU A 28 -9.93 -3.08 -14.71
C LEU A 28 -9.00 -1.90 -14.98
N ARG A 29 -8.31 -1.44 -13.93
CA ARG A 29 -7.33 -0.36 -14.03
C ARG A 29 -5.99 -0.78 -13.43
N PRO A 30 -4.86 -0.45 -14.08
CA PRO A 30 -3.54 -0.78 -13.54
C PRO A 30 -3.11 0.21 -12.44
N GLY A 31 -2.61 -0.30 -11.32
CA GLY A 31 -2.06 0.49 -10.21
C GLY A 31 -3.10 1.33 -9.49
N THR A 32 -2.78 2.61 -9.25
CA THR A 32 -3.73 3.65 -8.81
C THR A 32 -3.58 4.90 -9.69
N LYS A 33 -4.32 5.97 -9.39
CA LYS A 33 -4.12 7.28 -10.04
C LYS A 33 -2.70 7.81 -9.81
N ALA A 34 -2.16 7.61 -8.61
CA ALA A 34 -0.88 8.17 -8.18
C ALA A 34 0.32 7.23 -8.39
N TYR A 35 0.11 5.91 -8.37
CA TYR A 35 1.19 4.91 -8.48
C TYR A 35 0.98 3.95 -9.65
N ARG A 36 2.10 3.49 -10.24
CA ARG A 36 2.09 2.39 -11.23
C ARG A 36 1.71 1.08 -10.54
N GLY A 37 1.09 0.16 -11.29
CA GLY A 37 0.90 -1.21 -10.81
C GLY A 37 2.24 -1.87 -10.52
N GLY A 38 2.35 -2.53 -9.37
CA GLY A 38 3.59 -3.13 -8.86
C GLY A 38 4.55 -2.16 -8.17
N ALA A 39 4.25 -0.85 -8.14
CA ALA A 39 5.13 0.14 -7.52
C ALA A 39 5.37 -0.17 -6.04
N ARG A 40 6.63 -0.02 -5.59
CA ARG A 40 6.99 -0.15 -4.18
C ARG A 40 6.65 1.14 -3.44
N VAL A 41 5.94 1.01 -2.32
CA VAL A 41 5.60 2.11 -1.43
C VAL A 41 6.00 1.80 0.01
N PHE A 42 6.15 2.85 0.81
CA PHE A 42 6.48 2.80 2.23
C PHE A 42 5.28 3.34 3.00
N VAL A 43 4.67 2.53 3.85
CA VAL A 43 3.56 2.98 4.69
C VAL A 43 4.16 3.73 5.88
N ILE A 44 3.78 4.99 6.04
CA ILE A 44 4.28 5.87 7.09
C ILE A 44 3.24 6.12 8.18
N ASP A 45 1.97 5.91 7.88
CA ASP A 45 0.89 6.00 8.86
C ASP A 45 -0.26 5.06 8.50
N THR A 46 -1.00 4.64 9.52
CA THR A 46 -2.24 3.88 9.39
C THR A 46 -3.27 4.45 10.34
N TYR A 47 -4.56 4.41 9.97
CA TYR A 47 -5.62 5.01 10.77
C TYR A 47 -6.41 3.93 11.56
N PRO A 48 -5.99 3.56 12.79
CA PRO A 48 -6.66 2.50 13.56
C PRO A 48 -8.11 2.81 13.88
N GLY A 49 -8.46 4.08 14.13
CA GLY A 49 -9.84 4.51 14.36
C GLY A 49 -10.76 4.34 13.14
N MET A 50 -10.20 4.09 11.96
CA MET A 50 -10.90 3.89 10.68
C MET A 50 -10.62 2.49 10.11
N GLY A 51 -10.37 1.50 10.97
CA GLY A 51 -10.13 0.11 10.57
C GLY A 51 -8.86 -0.14 9.74
N HIS A 52 -8.01 0.88 9.54
CA HIS A 52 -6.91 0.85 8.57
C HIS A 52 -7.37 0.67 7.11
N GLU A 53 -8.59 1.12 6.78
CA GLU A 53 -9.10 1.13 5.40
C GLU A 53 -8.23 1.98 4.47
N ASP A 54 -7.75 3.11 4.98
CA ASP A 54 -6.78 3.98 4.33
C ASP A 54 -5.45 3.98 5.08
N VAL A 55 -4.39 4.27 4.33
CA VAL A 55 -3.03 4.39 4.85
C VAL A 55 -2.27 5.52 4.16
N THR A 56 -1.39 6.19 4.90
CA THR A 56 -0.48 7.17 4.31
C THR A 56 0.76 6.47 3.79
N THR A 57 1.06 6.70 2.51
CA THR A 57 2.18 6.06 1.81
C THR A 57 3.14 7.08 1.24
N VAL A 58 4.41 6.69 1.16
CA VAL A 58 5.44 7.39 0.40
C VAL A 58 5.88 6.51 -0.76
N GLY A 59 5.93 7.06 -1.97
CA GLY A 59 6.31 6.33 -3.18
C GLY A 59 6.68 7.25 -4.32
N GLN A 60 7.12 6.67 -5.44
CA GLN A 60 7.38 7.43 -6.67
C GLN A 60 6.11 7.60 -7.48
N ALA A 61 5.78 8.84 -7.81
CA ALA A 61 4.61 9.20 -8.60
C ALA A 61 4.66 8.54 -9.99
N ARG A 62 3.48 8.11 -10.47
CA ARG A 62 3.30 7.34 -11.70
C ARG A 62 3.94 7.96 -12.94
N ASN A 63 3.84 9.27 -13.10
CA ASN A 63 4.21 9.95 -14.35
C ASN A 63 5.55 10.68 -14.24
N THR A 64 5.86 11.24 -13.07
CA THR A 64 7.03 12.10 -12.88
C THR A 64 8.19 11.40 -12.18
N GLY A 65 7.95 10.27 -11.51
CA GLY A 65 8.95 9.59 -10.68
C GLY A 65 9.31 10.34 -9.39
N HIS A 66 8.75 11.53 -9.15
CA HIS A 66 8.97 12.29 -7.92
C HIS A 66 8.41 11.55 -6.70
N TRP A 67 9.08 11.69 -5.56
CA TRP A 67 8.58 11.19 -4.29
C TRP A 67 7.36 11.98 -3.84
N ILE A 68 6.24 11.28 -3.65
CA ILE A 68 4.98 11.83 -3.13
C ILE A 68 4.62 11.17 -1.82
N THR A 69 3.83 11.87 -1.01
CA THR A 69 3.16 11.34 0.17
C THR A 69 1.66 11.46 -0.07
N ILE A 70 0.92 10.36 -0.03
CA ILE A 70 -0.53 10.37 -0.25
C ILE A 70 -1.22 9.34 0.64
N ASP A 71 -2.46 9.62 0.97
CA ASP A 71 -3.38 8.63 1.53
C ASP A 71 -4.00 7.81 0.41
N MET A 72 -4.11 6.51 0.63
CA MET A 72 -4.76 5.61 -0.31
C MET A 72 -5.36 4.39 0.39
N PRO A 73 -6.36 3.74 -0.24
CA PRO A 73 -6.93 2.52 0.31
C PRO A 73 -5.90 1.41 0.47
N SER A 74 -5.86 0.82 1.66
CA SER A 74 -4.98 -0.31 2.00
C SER A 74 -5.25 -1.52 1.10
N ARG A 75 -6.49 -1.70 0.64
CA ARG A 75 -6.87 -2.73 -0.34
C ARG A 75 -6.04 -2.69 -1.63
N HIS A 76 -5.45 -1.55 -1.98
CA HIS A 76 -4.58 -1.44 -3.16
C HIS A 76 -3.13 -1.85 -2.91
N LEU A 77 -2.79 -2.32 -1.70
CA LEU A 77 -1.46 -2.78 -1.31
C LEU A 77 -1.42 -4.30 -1.12
N HIS A 78 -0.29 -4.91 -1.43
CA HIS A 78 -0.02 -6.32 -1.17
C HIS A 78 1.46 -6.54 -0.84
N THR A 79 1.79 -7.74 -0.38
CA THR A 79 3.17 -8.11 0.00
C THR A 79 3.74 -7.14 1.02
N CYS A 80 2.92 -6.76 2.01
CA CYS A 80 3.31 -5.93 3.14
C CYS A 80 4.36 -6.66 3.97
N ARG A 81 5.52 -6.03 4.17
CA ARG A 81 6.63 -6.61 4.91
C ARG A 81 7.42 -5.56 5.67
N ALA A 82 7.92 -5.93 6.85
CA ALA A 82 8.85 -5.09 7.58
C ALA A 82 10.22 -5.05 6.89
N ARG A 83 10.77 -3.85 6.69
CA ARG A 83 12.14 -3.64 6.20
C ARG A 83 12.79 -2.46 6.93
N LEU A 84 14.10 -2.54 7.12
CA LEU A 84 14.91 -1.39 7.51
C LEU A 84 15.10 -0.49 6.28
N VAL A 85 14.65 0.75 6.37
CA VAL A 85 14.62 1.70 5.24
C VAL A 85 15.74 2.72 5.43
N HIS A 86 16.56 2.88 4.39
CA HIS A 86 17.70 3.79 4.37
C HIS A 86 17.49 5.00 3.44
N SER A 87 16.38 5.05 2.68
CA SER A 87 16.15 6.09 1.68
C SER A 87 15.93 7.46 2.34
N PRO A 88 16.81 8.45 2.16
CA PRO A 88 16.65 9.77 2.79
C PRO A 88 15.34 10.45 2.40
N ALA A 89 14.90 10.29 1.15
CA ALA A 89 13.67 10.88 0.65
C ALA A 89 12.41 10.35 1.37
N VAL A 90 12.43 9.07 1.76
CA VAL A 90 11.35 8.42 2.52
C VAL A 90 11.42 8.85 3.98
N LEU A 91 12.60 8.77 4.58
CA LEU A 91 12.79 9.06 6.00
C LEU A 91 12.49 10.54 6.33
N ARG A 92 12.86 11.48 5.45
CA ARG A 92 12.48 12.91 5.59
C ARG A 92 10.96 13.11 5.55
N ARG A 93 10.24 12.39 4.67
CA ARG A 93 8.78 12.46 4.55
C ARG A 93 8.09 11.83 5.75
N ALA A 94 8.57 10.67 6.21
CA ALA A 94 8.09 10.02 7.42
C ALA A 94 8.26 10.93 8.64
N ARG A 95 9.45 11.54 8.82
CA ARG A 95 9.70 12.51 9.89
C ARG A 95 8.78 13.72 9.80
N LYS A 96 8.61 14.30 8.60
CA LYS A 96 7.73 15.45 8.38
C LYS A 96 6.26 15.14 8.71
N ALA A 97 5.82 13.91 8.46
CA ALA A 97 4.46 13.45 8.77
C ALA A 97 4.28 13.04 10.25
N GLY A 98 5.32 13.09 11.08
CA GLY A 98 5.25 12.63 12.47
C GLY A 98 5.14 11.10 12.62
N ALA A 99 5.55 10.35 11.59
CA ALA A 99 5.43 8.89 11.59
C ALA A 99 6.20 8.26 12.76
N PRO A 100 5.58 7.33 13.50
CA PRO A 100 6.22 6.67 14.62
C PRO A 100 7.41 5.83 14.16
N THR A 101 8.44 5.75 15.00
CA THR A 101 9.54 4.80 14.82
C THR A 101 9.12 3.44 15.35
N HIS A 102 9.30 2.39 14.54
CA HIS A 102 9.01 1.03 14.95
C HIS A 102 10.28 0.25 15.29
N THR A 103 10.17 -0.67 16.24
CA THR A 103 11.10 -1.80 16.34
C THR A 103 10.89 -2.74 15.16
N ARG A 104 11.84 -3.63 14.92
CA ARG A 104 11.71 -4.69 13.89
C ARG A 104 10.45 -5.52 14.10
N GLU A 105 10.16 -5.90 15.34
CA GLU A 105 9.02 -6.73 15.72
C GLU A 105 7.69 -6.00 15.52
N CYS A 106 7.56 -4.77 16.03
CA CYS A 106 6.38 -3.96 15.82
C CYS A 106 6.09 -3.73 14.33
N ALA A 107 7.12 -3.46 13.52
CA ALA A 107 6.96 -3.33 12.07
C ALA A 107 6.50 -4.63 11.40
N ARG A 108 6.93 -5.80 11.90
CA ARG A 108 6.52 -7.12 11.39
C ARG A 108 5.06 -7.42 11.69
N GLU A 109 4.64 -7.23 12.93
CA GLU A 109 3.26 -7.44 13.36
C GLU A 109 2.32 -6.53 12.58
N ARG A 110 2.65 -5.24 12.48
CA ARG A 110 1.86 -4.27 11.72
C ARG A 110 1.81 -4.60 10.23
N ALA A 111 2.93 -5.03 9.63
CA ALA A 111 2.96 -5.47 8.24
C ALA A 111 2.05 -6.69 8.00
N ALA A 112 2.09 -7.68 8.88
CA ALA A 112 1.25 -8.86 8.79
C ALA A 112 -0.24 -8.52 9.00
N GLY A 113 -0.56 -7.64 9.95
CA GLY A 113 -1.91 -7.12 10.16
C GLY A 113 -2.44 -6.38 8.93
N LEU A 114 -1.64 -5.48 8.36
CA LEU A 114 -1.99 -4.72 7.17
C LEU A 114 -2.19 -5.63 5.95
N GLU A 115 -1.37 -6.68 5.77
CA GLU A 115 -1.56 -7.64 4.67
C GLU A 115 -2.92 -8.33 4.76
N ARG A 116 -3.32 -8.78 5.97
CA ARG A 116 -4.61 -9.42 6.19
C ARG A 116 -5.77 -8.46 5.92
N LEU A 117 -5.69 -7.24 6.43
CA LEU A 117 -6.72 -6.22 6.23
C LEU A 117 -6.83 -5.81 4.75
N ALA A 118 -5.71 -5.61 4.08
CA ALA A 118 -5.70 -5.28 2.65
C ALA A 118 -6.37 -6.39 1.82
N ALA A 119 -6.11 -7.66 2.13
CA ALA A 119 -6.77 -8.80 1.48
C ALA A 119 -8.27 -8.87 1.80
N LEU A 120 -8.65 -8.66 3.06
CA LEU A 120 -10.05 -8.59 3.48
C LEU A 120 -10.81 -7.50 2.71
N TYR A 121 -10.30 -6.26 2.75
CA TYR A 121 -10.96 -5.13 2.10
C TYR A 121 -11.02 -5.29 0.58
N ARG A 122 -10.07 -5.96 -0.08
CA ARG A 122 -10.20 -6.28 -1.52
C ARG A 122 -11.39 -7.19 -1.80
N ARG A 123 -11.61 -8.22 -0.97
CA ARG A 123 -12.74 -9.15 -1.09
C ARG A 123 -14.06 -8.43 -0.78
N GLU A 124 -14.13 -7.73 0.34
CA GLU A 124 -15.35 -7.06 0.81
C GLU A 124 -15.82 -5.94 -0.11
N THR A 125 -14.89 -5.16 -0.69
CA THR A 125 -15.23 -4.04 -1.60
C THR A 125 -16.09 -4.50 -2.77
N TRP A 126 -15.92 -5.75 -3.22
CA TRP A 126 -16.63 -6.31 -4.36
C TRP A 126 -17.45 -7.57 -4.00
N ALA A 127 -17.78 -7.73 -2.72
CA ALA A 127 -18.58 -8.85 -2.26
C ALA A 127 -19.95 -8.84 -2.96
N GLY A 128 -20.37 -10.02 -3.45
CA GLY A 128 -21.62 -10.16 -4.22
C GLY A 128 -21.56 -9.63 -5.65
N VAL A 129 -20.44 -9.05 -6.09
CA VAL A 129 -20.30 -8.51 -7.44
C VAL A 129 -19.51 -9.48 -8.31
N PRO A 130 -20.08 -10.02 -9.41
CA PRO A 130 -19.41 -10.97 -10.29
C PRO A 130 -18.06 -10.44 -10.78
N HIS A 131 -17.08 -11.33 -10.88
CA HIS A 131 -15.81 -10.99 -11.50
C HIS A 131 -15.99 -10.76 -13.00
N PRO A 132 -15.35 -9.74 -13.59
CA PRO A 132 -15.38 -9.56 -15.03
C PRO A 132 -14.70 -10.75 -15.73
N GLY A 133 -15.16 -11.10 -16.93
CA GLY A 133 -14.53 -12.15 -17.74
C GLY A 133 -13.05 -11.85 -17.99
N GLY A 134 -12.16 -12.82 -17.76
CA GLY A 134 -10.71 -12.60 -17.89
C GLY A 134 -10.13 -11.64 -16.85
N CYS A 135 -10.69 -11.61 -15.64
CA CYS A 135 -10.30 -10.68 -14.59
C CYS A 135 -8.79 -10.69 -14.31
N LEU A 136 -8.19 -9.50 -14.23
CA LEU A 136 -6.79 -9.29 -13.87
C LEU A 136 -6.63 -8.74 -12.45
N CYS A 137 -7.66 -8.75 -11.60
CA CYS A 137 -7.50 -8.27 -10.22
C CYS A 137 -6.41 -9.06 -9.49
N HIS A 138 -5.95 -8.51 -8.36
CA HIS A 138 -4.85 -9.11 -7.62
C HIS A 138 -5.13 -10.56 -7.24
N GLU A 139 -6.34 -10.85 -6.75
CA GLU A 139 -6.80 -12.19 -6.34
C GLU A 139 -6.68 -13.20 -7.49
N CYS A 140 -7.25 -12.86 -8.65
CA CYS A 140 -7.19 -13.70 -9.85
C CYS A 140 -5.75 -13.92 -10.35
N LEU A 141 -4.89 -12.90 -10.26
CA LEU A 141 -3.49 -13.02 -10.68
C LEU A 141 -2.64 -13.85 -9.72
N THR A 142 -2.98 -13.88 -8.44
CA THR A 142 -2.24 -14.66 -7.42
C THR A 142 -2.83 -16.06 -7.19
N GLY A 143 -3.93 -16.40 -7.86
CA GLY A 143 -4.65 -17.66 -7.63
C GLY A 143 -5.25 -17.77 -6.24
N ALA A 144 -5.48 -16.63 -5.57
CA ALA A 144 -6.27 -16.63 -4.34
C ALA A 144 -7.72 -16.76 -4.78
N GLU A 145 -8.39 -17.85 -4.40
CA GLU A 145 -9.79 -18.07 -4.77
C GLU A 145 -10.62 -16.82 -4.43
N PRO A 146 -11.42 -16.31 -5.40
CA PRO A 146 -12.19 -15.09 -5.23
C PRO A 146 -13.16 -15.16 -4.05
#